data_AF-A0A179SEX9-F1
#
_entry.id   AF-A0A179SEX9-F1
#
_cell.length_a   1.000
_cell.length_b   1.000
_cell.length_c   1.000
_cell.angle_alpha   90.00
_cell.angle_beta   90.00
_cell.angle_gamma   90.00
#
_symmetry.space_group_name_H-M   'P 1'
#
loop_
_entity.id
_entity.type
_entity.pdbx_description
1 polymer ?
#
loop_
_entity_poly.entity_id
_entity_poly.type
_entity_poly.pdbx_seq_one_letter_code
_entity_poly.pdbx_strand_id
1 'polypeptide(L)' 'MTRPAPHPDNRPADFAAIADAMLSASAYAETAARFAEIGDAAAVAFAVRSASACLLTAAELTDRIRPTTRPRRESAA' A
#
# COMPACT_ATOMS: atom_id res chain seq x y z
N MET A 1 5.23 -9.30 -23.99
CA MET A 1 5.90 -8.44 -23.00
C MET A 1 6.26 -9.29 -21.79
N THR A 2 7.52 -9.70 -21.67
CA THR A 2 7.97 -10.57 -20.57
C THR A 2 8.15 -9.71 -19.32
N ARG A 3 7.35 -9.95 -18.28
CA ARG A 3 7.48 -9.26 -16.99
C ARG A 3 8.91 -9.47 -16.48
N PRO A 4 9.64 -8.42 -16.07
CA PRO A 4 10.96 -8.59 -15.47
C PRO A 4 10.88 -9.57 -14.31
N ALA A 5 11.86 -10.47 -14.20
CA ALA A 5 11.90 -11.47 -13.15
C ALA A 5 11.80 -10.78 -11.78
N PRO A 6 11.01 -11.32 -10.83
CA PRO A 6 10.89 -10.76 -9.50
C PRO A 6 12.29 -10.60 -8.89
N HIS A 7 12.57 -9.43 -8.31
CA HIS A 7 13.81 -9.20 -7.58
C HIS A 7 13.91 -10.27 -6.47
N PRO A 8 15.10 -10.83 -6.17
CA PRO A 8 15.25 -11.85 -5.14
C PRO A 8 14.72 -11.42 -3.76
N ASP A 9 14.61 -10.11 -3.51
CA ASP A 9 14.08 -9.53 -2.27
C ASP A 9 12.55 -9.35 -2.26
N ASN A 10 11.87 -9.51 -3.40
CA ASN A 10 10.42 -9.34 -3.51
C ASN A 10 9.71 -10.59 -3.00
N ARG A 11 9.49 -10.69 -1.69
CA ARG A 11 8.86 -11.85 -1.07
C ARG A 11 7.34 -11.85 -1.35
N PRO A 12 6.73 -13.00 -1.71
CA PRO A 12 5.28 -13.10 -1.87
C PRO A 12 4.49 -12.59 -0.65
N ALA A 13 5.06 -12.75 0.55
CA ALA A 13 4.49 -12.27 1.80
C ALA A 13 4.35 -10.74 1.85
N ASP A 14 5.27 -9.97 1.25
CA ASP A 14 5.19 -8.50 1.23
C ASP A 14 4.03 -8.04 0.34
N PHE A 15 3.81 -8.70 -0.81
CA PHE A 15 2.65 -8.40 -1.67
C PHE A 15 1.32 -8.76 -0.99
N ALA A 16 1.26 -9.88 -0.29
CA ALA A 16 0.08 -10.27 0.48
C ALA A 16 -0.21 -9.25 1.59
N ALA A 17 0.80 -8.83 2.34
CA ALA A 17 0.67 -7.82 3.39
C ALA A 17 0.20 -6.45 2.83
N ILE A 18 0.71 -6.04 1.66
CA ILE A 18 0.24 -4.83 0.98
C ILE A 18 -1.24 -4.98 0.60
N ALA A 19 -1.63 -6.12 0.01
CA ALA A 19 -3.01 -6.38 -0.38
C ALA A 19 -3.95 -6.33 0.83
N ASP A 20 -3.59 -6.97 1.94
CA ASP A 20 -4.38 -6.98 3.17
C ASP A 20 -4.52 -5.57 3.79
N ALA A 21 -3.44 -4.78 3.77
CA ALA A 21 -3.47 -3.39 4.23
C ALA A 21 -4.40 -2.53 3.35
N MET A 22 -4.35 -2.71 2.03
CA MET A 22 -5.22 -1.98 1.09
C MET A 22 -6.70 -2.39 1.22
N LEU A 23 -6.97 -3.68 1.42
CA LEU A 23 -8.34 -4.16 1.68
C LEU A 23 -8.89 -3.55 2.97
N SER A 24 -8.08 -3.51 4.03
CA SER A 24 -8.46 -2.89 5.31
C SER A 24 -8.71 -1.38 5.16
N ALA A 25 -7.83 -0.68 4.43
CA ALA A 25 -8.02 0.74 4.14
C ALA A 25 -9.34 1.00 3.40
N SER A 26 -9.67 0.15 2.42
CA SER A 26 -10.91 0.27 1.65
C SER A 26 -12.16 0.10 2.50
N ALA A 27 -12.16 -0.86 3.44
CA ALA A 27 -13.26 -1.10 4.36
C ALA A 27 -13.49 0.09 5.30
N TYR A 28 -12.42 0.69 5.82
CA TYR A 28 -12.53 1.89 6.66
C TYR A 28 -12.98 3.11 5.85
N ALA A 29 -12.54 3.26 4.61
CA ALA A 29 -12.98 4.34 3.74
C ALA A 29 -14.49 4.25 3.41
N GLU A 30 -14.98 3.04 3.08
CA GLU A 30 -16.41 2.79 2.87
C GLU A 30 -17.22 3.09 4.14
N THR A 31 -16.71 2.67 5.30
CA THR A 31 -17.34 2.95 6.60
C THR A 31 -17.37 4.45 6.90
N ALA A 32 -16.30 5.19 6.61
CA ALA A 32 -16.25 6.64 6.77
C ALA A 32 -17.30 7.34 5.89
N ALA A 33 -17.49 6.89 4.64
CA ALA A 33 -18.51 7.43 3.76
C ALA A 33 -19.93 7.24 4.34
N ARG A 34 -20.23 6.05 4.88
CA ARG A 34 -21.50 5.77 5.56
C ARG A 34 -21.72 6.65 6.80
N PHE A 35 -20.68 6.89 7.60
CA PHE A 35 -20.80 7.78 8.75
C PHE A 35 -21.00 9.25 8.34
N ALA A 36 -20.42 9.66 7.20
CA ALA A 36 -20.62 11.00 6.67
C ALA A 36 -22.08 11.21 6.21
N GLU A 37 -22.72 10.19 5.62
CA GLU A 37 -24.13 10.24 5.22
C GLU A 37 -25.09 10.50 6.39
N ILE A 38 -24.77 10.02 7.59
CA ILE A 38 -25.57 10.23 8.80
C ILE A 38 -25.10 11.41 9.67
N GLY A 39 -24.04 12.11 9.26
CA GLY A 39 -23.51 13.28 9.96
C GLY A 39 -22.72 12.99 11.24
N ASP A 40 -22.23 11.78 11.44
CA ASP A 40 -21.43 11.42 12.63
C ASP A 40 -19.96 11.82 12.45
N ALA A 41 -19.63 13.06 12.83
CA ALA A 41 -18.28 13.60 12.69
C ALA A 41 -17.21 12.81 13.46
N ALA A 42 -17.53 12.28 14.64
CA ALA A 42 -16.57 11.55 15.47
C ALA A 42 -16.24 10.19 14.84
N ALA A 43 -17.26 9.47 14.36
CA ALA A 43 -17.08 8.20 13.70
C ALA A 43 -16.37 8.35 12.34
N VAL A 44 -16.68 9.40 11.57
CA VAL A 44 -15.94 9.74 10.34
C VAL A 44 -14.45 9.96 10.64
N ALA A 45 -14.13 10.81 11.62
CA ALA A 45 -12.75 11.11 11.96
C ALA A 45 -11.97 9.86 12.40
N PHE A 46 -12.60 8.97 13.16
CA PHE A 46 -12.02 7.68 13.56
C PHE A 46 -11.76 6.76 12.36
N ALA A 47 -12.76 6.58 11.49
CA ALA A 47 -12.65 5.71 10.32
C ALA A 47 -11.59 6.22 9.33
N VAL A 48 -11.56 7.53 9.07
CA VAL A 48 -10.53 8.16 8.21
C VAL A 48 -9.13 7.99 8.79
N ARG A 49 -8.96 8.15 10.11
CA ARG A 49 -7.66 7.92 10.76
C ARG A 49 -7.20 6.48 10.60
N SER A 50 -8.12 5.53 10.77
CA SER A 50 -7.84 4.10 10.61
C SER A 50 -7.46 3.76 9.17
N ALA A 51 -8.22 4.25 8.18
CA ALA A 51 -7.90 4.10 6.76
C ALA A 51 -6.51 4.67 6.42
N SER A 52 -6.18 5.85 6.97
CA SER A 52 -4.89 6.51 6.77
C SER A 52 -3.73 5.67 7.31
N ALA A 53 -3.90 5.07 8.49
CA ALA A 53 -2.88 4.17 9.08
C ALA A 53 -2.63 2.94 8.20
N CYS A 54 -3.68 2.35 7.63
CA CYS A 54 -3.55 1.25 6.68
C CYS A 54 -2.81 1.67 5.39
N LEU A 55 -3.11 2.86 4.85
CA LEU A 55 -2.42 3.40 3.68
C LEU A 55 -0.94 3.69 3.95
N LEU A 56 -0.60 4.25 5.12
CA LEU A 56 0.78 4.48 5.52
C LEU A 56 1.54 3.16 5.66
N THR A 57 0.92 2.15 6.29
CA THR A 57 1.49 0.80 6.37
C THR A 57 1.75 0.21 4.99
N ALA A 58 0.78 0.31 4.08
CA ALA A 58 0.95 -0.17 2.70
C ALA A 58 2.09 0.55 1.99
N ALA A 59 2.21 1.88 2.17
CA ALA A 59 3.28 2.68 1.59
C ALA A 59 4.66 2.24 2.11
N GLU A 60 4.84 2.05 3.41
CA GLU A 60 6.08 1.55 4.00
C GLU A 60 6.46 0.16 3.46
N LEU A 61 5.47 -0.71 3.25
CA LEU A 61 5.69 -2.02 2.64
C LEU A 61 6.08 -1.91 1.15
N THR A 62 5.62 -0.88 0.43
CA THR A 62 6.02 -0.69 -0.97
C THR A 62 7.51 -0.44 -1.15
N ASP A 63 8.17 0.17 -0.16
CA ASP A 63 9.62 0.37 -0.19
C ASP A 63 10.40 -0.96 -0.20
N ARG A 64 9.82 -2.03 0.36
CA ARG A 64 10.43 -3.37 0.39
C ARG A 64 10.39 -4.08 -0.96
N ILE A 65 9.39 -3.77 -1.79
CA ILE A 65 9.23 -4.37 -3.13
C ILE A 65 9.74 -3.44 -4.24
N ARG A 66 10.23 -2.25 -3.88
CA ARG A 66 10.72 -1.26 -4.83
C ARG A 66 11.93 -1.82 -5.57
N PRO A 67 11.89 -1.91 -6.91
CA PRO A 67 13.05 -2.36 -7.67
C PRO A 67 14.21 -1.38 -7.44
N THR A 68 15.33 -1.85 -6.86
CA THR A 68 16.56 -1.06 -6.87
C THR A 68 16.98 -0.89 -8.32
N THR A 69 16.98 0.34 -8.81
CA THR A 69 17.42 0.64 -10.18
C THR A 69 18.85 0.15 -10.33
N ARG A 70 19.06 -0.93 -11.10
CA ARG A 70 20.40 -1.43 -11.42
C ARG A 70 21.16 -0.27 -12.08
N PRO A 71 22.30 0.20 -11.55
CA PRO A 71 23.12 1.16 -12.29
C PRO A 71 23.44 0.51 -13.63
N ARG A 72 23.09 1.19 -14.73
CA ARG A 72 23.47 0.80 -16.08
C ARG A 72 24.98 0.66 -16.03
N ARG A 73 25.50 -0.57 -16.14
CA ARG A 73 26.89 -0.78 -16.51
C ARG A 73 27.01 -0.24 -17.93
N GLU A 74 27.26 1.06 -18.04
CA GLU A 74 28.05 1.58 -19.14
C GLU A 74 29.41 0.91 -18.98
N SER A 75 29.54 -0.25 -19.63
CA SER A 75 30.84 -0.87 -19.78
C SER A 75 31.68 0.12 -20.58
N ALA A 76 32.70 0.60 -19.88
CA ALA A 76 33.93 1.21 -20.32
C ALA A 76 34.30 0.94 -21.80
N ALA A 77 34.72 2.02 -22.44
CA ALA A 77 35.46 2.06 -23.70
C ALA A 77 36.72 1.18 -23.67
#